data_AF-A0A524F9L8-F1
#
_entry.id   AF-A0A524F9L8-F1
#
_cell.length_a   1.000
_cell.length_b   1.000
_cell.length_c   1.000
_cell.angle_alpha   90.00
_cell.angle_beta   90.00
_cell.angle_gamma   90.00
#
_symmetry.space_group_name_H-M   'P 1'
#
loop_
_entity.id
_entity.type
_entity.pdbx_description
1 polymer ?
#
loop_
_entity_poly.entity_id
_entity_poly.type
_entity_poly.pdbx_seq_one_letter_code
_entity_poly.pdbx_strand_id
1 'polypeptide(L)'
;MGMEKWDDGSLEREDIEKESLEKEKIEQERMEREMLERQRLEQERLEQERLERERIERERLERERFEQLKAESKVYPNYSLFMIPSWSDLLGYPMLGTYVNHPVSRIESDPVIFFSSYDYSIETSQGRLHYLFGLGYHFLKFELESGKYVTDNRVLTGLVLSDFVYDLMATSLNVTLEEDRDVIIAEKVVKVPINLSNKSEEHMTFIKGALMRNVFISNKAIFLEMMDRISIENEYNILNDGHKILSAHEDFFNQILVSEKMNQASPYLNLTAGIERIHFVADNLLKETISSINLEIIEESINGLKRVYSNIEYDPMDLFSIIEQ
;
A
#
# COMPACT_ATOMS: atom_id res chain seq x y z
N MET A 1 53.79 -82.80 -9.11
CA MET A 1 53.09 -81.54 -9.41
C MET A 1 51.68 -81.92 -9.82
N GLY A 2 50.69 -81.71 -8.96
CA GLY A 2 49.33 -82.17 -9.20
C GLY A 2 48.33 -81.32 -8.44
N MET A 3 47.96 -80.22 -9.11
CA MET A 3 46.65 -79.56 -9.05
C MET A 3 46.09 -79.17 -7.67
N GLU A 4 46.39 -77.94 -7.27
CA GLU A 4 45.34 -77.06 -6.75
C GLU A 4 44.76 -76.29 -7.94
N LYS A 5 43.56 -76.68 -8.37
CA LYS A 5 42.65 -75.80 -9.13
C LYS A 5 41.47 -75.54 -8.21
N TRP A 6 41.60 -74.54 -7.35
CA TRP A 6 40.49 -74.01 -6.57
C TRP A 6 39.74 -72.95 -7.39
N ASP A 7 38.41 -73.00 -7.29
CA ASP A 7 37.47 -71.88 -7.32
C ASP A 7 37.64 -70.77 -8.37
N ASP A 8 37.24 -71.06 -9.61
CA ASP A 8 36.99 -70.01 -10.62
C ASP A 8 35.48 -69.87 -10.91
N GLY A 9 34.75 -70.99 -11.00
CA GLY A 9 33.33 -71.01 -11.37
C GLY A 9 32.32 -70.64 -10.27
N SER A 10 32.75 -70.54 -9.00
CA SER A 10 31.87 -70.16 -7.88
C SER A 10 31.88 -68.65 -7.63
N LEU A 11 33.03 -68.00 -7.78
CA LEU A 11 33.21 -66.56 -7.59
C LEU A 11 32.52 -65.72 -8.68
N GLU A 12 32.63 -66.13 -9.95
CA GLU A 12 31.96 -65.42 -11.06
C GLU A 12 30.42 -65.44 -10.94
N ARG A 13 29.83 -66.50 -10.37
CA ARG A 13 28.39 -66.56 -10.14
C ARG A 13 27.95 -65.68 -8.97
N GLU A 14 28.70 -65.65 -7.87
CA GLU A 14 28.42 -64.77 -6.74
C GLU A 14 28.53 -63.29 -7.11
N ASP A 15 29.51 -62.91 -7.94
CA ASP A 15 29.69 -61.51 -8.37
C ASP A 15 28.55 -61.04 -9.30
N ILE A 16 28.10 -61.89 -10.23
CA ILE A 16 26.96 -61.57 -11.12
C ILE A 16 25.65 -61.47 -10.33
N GLU A 17 25.45 -62.33 -9.33
CA GLU A 17 24.23 -62.33 -8.51
C GLU A 17 24.19 -61.09 -7.59
N LYS A 18 25.34 -60.68 -7.02
CA LYS A 18 25.49 -59.41 -6.30
C LYS A 18 25.22 -58.20 -7.19
N GLU A 19 25.78 -58.16 -8.40
CA GLU A 19 25.61 -57.03 -9.32
C GLU A 19 24.15 -56.90 -9.78
N SER A 20 23.43 -58.02 -9.97
CA SER A 20 22.00 -58.03 -10.27
C SER A 20 21.16 -57.50 -9.11
N LEU A 21 21.45 -57.94 -7.87
CA LEU A 21 20.76 -57.48 -6.66
C LEU A 21 21.01 -55.99 -6.37
N GLU A 22 22.21 -55.49 -6.66
CA GLU A 22 22.57 -54.09 -6.46
C GLU A 22 21.89 -53.18 -7.50
N LYS A 23 21.82 -53.62 -8.77
CA LYS A 23 21.04 -52.95 -9.81
C LYS A 23 19.55 -52.89 -9.47
N GLU A 24 18.98 -53.99 -8.98
CA GLU A 24 17.57 -54.06 -8.60
C GLU A 24 17.24 -53.11 -7.42
N LYS A 25 18.12 -53.02 -6.42
CA LYS A 25 17.97 -52.07 -5.31
C LYS A 25 18.03 -50.61 -5.78
N ILE A 26 18.97 -50.27 -6.65
CA ILE A 26 19.10 -48.90 -7.18
C ILE A 26 17.86 -48.53 -8.00
N GLU A 27 17.30 -49.46 -8.77
CA GLU A 27 16.11 -49.23 -9.57
C GLU A 27 14.85 -49.10 -8.71
N GLN A 28 14.73 -49.89 -7.64
CA GLN A 28 13.68 -49.73 -6.62
C GLN A 28 13.79 -48.38 -5.91
N GLU A 29 14.98 -47.98 -5.43
CA GLU A 29 15.18 -46.68 -4.78
C GLU A 29 14.87 -45.51 -5.71
N ARG A 30 15.19 -45.63 -7.01
CA ARG A 30 14.86 -44.61 -8.00
C ARG A 30 13.35 -44.51 -8.21
N MET A 31 12.63 -45.63 -8.33
CA MET A 31 11.17 -45.64 -8.44
C MET A 31 10.48 -45.07 -7.20
N GLU A 32 10.98 -45.36 -6.00
CA GLU A 32 10.46 -44.78 -4.75
C GLU A 32 10.67 -43.27 -4.69
N ARG A 33 11.84 -42.77 -5.08
CA ARG A 33 12.10 -41.32 -5.17
C ARG A 33 11.20 -40.64 -6.19
N GLU A 34 11.05 -41.21 -7.39
CA GLU A 34 10.16 -40.67 -8.42
C GLU A 34 8.69 -40.64 -7.94
N MET A 35 8.23 -41.65 -7.19
CA MET A 35 6.88 -41.64 -6.60
C MET A 35 6.72 -40.56 -5.54
N LEU A 36 7.68 -40.42 -4.63
CA LEU A 36 7.67 -39.39 -3.58
C LEU A 36 7.67 -37.97 -4.17
N GLU A 37 8.46 -37.74 -5.22
CA GLU A 37 8.52 -36.45 -5.90
C GLU A 37 7.21 -36.11 -6.62
N ARG A 38 6.62 -37.09 -7.33
CA ARG A 38 5.28 -36.93 -7.92
C ARG A 38 4.21 -36.62 -6.88
N GLN A 39 4.25 -37.32 -5.74
CA GLN A 39 3.29 -37.11 -4.65
C GLN A 39 3.42 -35.72 -4.03
N ARG A 40 4.65 -35.21 -3.85
CA ARG A 40 4.90 -33.84 -3.38
C ARG A 40 4.38 -32.80 -4.35
N LEU A 41 4.69 -32.94 -5.65
CA LEU A 41 4.23 -32.02 -6.69
C LEU A 41 2.70 -32.01 -6.81
N GLU A 42 2.05 -33.17 -6.65
CA GLU A 42 0.60 -33.27 -6.66
C GLU A 42 -0.03 -32.61 -5.42
N GLN A 43 0.58 -32.78 -4.24
CA GLN A 43 0.15 -32.08 -3.03
C GLN A 43 0.30 -30.56 -3.15
N GLU A 44 1.43 -30.05 -3.63
CA GLU A 44 1.63 -28.62 -3.87
C GLU A 44 0.61 -28.06 -4.86
N ARG A 45 0.33 -28.79 -5.95
CA ARG A 45 -0.67 -28.35 -6.94
C ARG A 45 -2.07 -28.28 -6.34
N LEU A 46 -2.46 -29.26 -5.53
CA LEU A 46 -3.77 -29.28 -4.85
C LEU A 46 -3.90 -28.15 -3.82
N GLU A 47 -2.82 -27.83 -3.11
CA GLU A 47 -2.81 -26.73 -2.14
C GLU A 47 -2.93 -25.37 -2.84
N GLN A 48 -2.19 -25.16 -3.93
CA GLN A 48 -2.32 -23.97 -4.78
C GLN A 48 -3.74 -23.83 -5.35
N GLU A 49 -4.34 -24.92 -5.84
CA GLU A 49 -5.69 -24.89 -6.37
C GLU A 49 -6.74 -24.57 -5.29
N ARG A 50 -6.54 -25.06 -4.04
CA ARG A 50 -7.42 -24.73 -2.91
C ARG A 50 -7.32 -23.24 -2.56
N LEU A 51 -6.11 -22.71 -2.45
CA LEU A 51 -5.89 -21.30 -2.13
C LEU A 51 -6.50 -20.37 -3.19
N GLU A 52 -6.37 -20.72 -4.47
CA GLU A 52 -6.95 -19.95 -5.56
C GLU A 52 -8.49 -20.00 -5.53
N ARG A 53 -9.09 -21.17 -5.25
CA ARG A 53 -10.55 -21.29 -5.09
C ARG A 53 -11.06 -20.46 -3.92
N GLU A 54 -10.38 -20.51 -2.77
CA GLU A 54 -10.73 -19.71 -1.60
C GLU A 54 -10.59 -18.20 -1.86
N ARG A 55 -9.61 -17.80 -2.69
CA ARG A 55 -9.46 -16.41 -3.15
C ARG A 55 -10.63 -15.99 -4.04
N ILE A 56 -10.95 -16.78 -5.06
CA ILE A 56 -12.07 -16.51 -5.99
C ILE A 56 -13.42 -16.47 -5.26
N GLU A 57 -13.64 -17.36 -4.29
CA GLU A 57 -14.87 -17.38 -3.50
C GLU A 57 -14.98 -16.14 -2.60
N ARG A 58 -13.88 -15.72 -1.96
CA ARG A 58 -13.82 -14.43 -1.25
C ARG A 58 -14.11 -13.26 -2.18
N GLU A 59 -13.48 -13.21 -3.36
CA GLU A 59 -13.73 -12.18 -4.37
C GLU A 59 -15.20 -12.13 -4.78
N ARG A 60 -15.84 -13.29 -4.99
CA ARG A 60 -17.25 -13.35 -5.34
C ARG A 60 -18.13 -12.84 -4.20
N LEU A 61 -17.86 -13.24 -2.96
CA LEU A 61 -18.60 -12.77 -1.79
C LEU A 61 -18.43 -11.26 -1.56
N GLU A 62 -17.24 -10.70 -1.83
CA GLU A 62 -16.99 -9.26 -1.80
C GLU A 62 -17.77 -8.54 -2.91
N ARG A 63 -17.80 -9.09 -4.13
CA ARG A 63 -18.60 -8.56 -5.24
C ARG A 63 -20.10 -8.58 -4.94
N GLU A 64 -20.62 -9.70 -4.43
CA GLU A 64 -22.03 -9.84 -4.07
C GLU A 64 -22.41 -8.91 -2.91
N ARG A 65 -21.56 -8.76 -1.88
CA ARG A 65 -21.74 -7.76 -0.83
C ARG A 65 -21.71 -6.34 -1.38
N PHE A 66 -20.86 -6.05 -2.36
CA PHE A 66 -20.81 -4.73 -2.99
C PHE A 66 -22.04 -4.44 -3.84
N GLU A 67 -22.51 -5.39 -4.66
CA GLU A 67 -23.74 -5.19 -5.43
C GLU A 67 -24.94 -5.01 -4.50
N GLN A 68 -24.98 -5.75 -3.40
CA GLN A 68 -25.96 -5.57 -2.34
C GLN A 68 -25.80 -4.21 -1.66
N LEU A 69 -24.60 -3.78 -1.29
CA LEU A 69 -24.35 -2.44 -0.75
C LEU A 69 -24.78 -1.38 -1.76
N LYS A 70 -24.36 -1.42 -3.03
CA LYS A 70 -24.75 -0.47 -4.06
C LYS A 70 -26.26 -0.42 -4.30
N ALA A 71 -26.97 -1.53 -4.08
CA ALA A 71 -28.42 -1.64 -4.24
C ALA A 71 -29.20 -1.23 -2.97
N GLU A 72 -28.70 -1.56 -1.78
CA GLU A 72 -29.32 -1.30 -0.47
C GLU A 72 -28.96 0.09 0.07
N SER A 73 -28.08 0.81 -0.62
CA SER A 73 -27.37 1.95 -0.09
C SER A 73 -27.02 2.94 -1.22
N LYS A 74 -26.95 4.26 -1.12
CA LYS A 74 -27.04 5.21 0.01
C LYS A 74 -26.22 4.92 1.27
N VAL A 75 -25.31 3.96 1.27
CA VAL A 75 -24.19 3.84 2.21
C VAL A 75 -23.18 4.73 1.55
N TYR A 76 -23.14 5.96 2.05
CA TYR A 76 -22.07 6.87 1.73
C TYR A 76 -20.77 6.13 2.00
N PRO A 77 -19.85 6.05 1.02
CA PRO A 77 -18.49 5.64 1.31
C PRO A 77 -18.01 6.42 2.53
N ASN A 78 -17.25 5.79 3.41
CA ASN A 78 -16.74 6.46 4.61
C ASN A 78 -15.60 7.40 4.22
N TYR A 79 -15.98 8.47 3.51
CA TYR A 79 -15.08 9.46 3.00
C TYR A 79 -14.48 10.20 4.18
N SER A 80 -13.16 10.22 4.28
CA SER A 80 -12.46 10.91 5.36
C SER A 80 -11.37 11.80 4.82
N LEU A 81 -11.17 12.93 5.49
CA LEU A 81 -9.92 13.64 5.45
C LEU A 81 -8.94 12.87 6.34
N PHE A 82 -7.91 12.30 5.72
CA PHE A 82 -6.79 11.69 6.40
C PHE A 82 -5.55 12.55 6.18
N MET A 83 -4.77 12.79 7.23
CA MET A 83 -3.53 13.55 7.14
C MET A 83 -2.50 13.01 8.11
N ILE A 84 -1.28 12.81 7.61
CA ILE A 84 -0.07 12.67 8.42
C ILE A 84 0.61 14.04 8.41
N PRO A 85 0.70 14.75 9.55
CA PRO A 85 1.25 16.11 9.59
C PRO A 85 2.71 16.23 9.15
N SER A 86 3.53 15.20 9.42
CA SER A 86 4.91 15.09 8.93
C SER A 86 5.26 13.63 8.68
N TRP A 87 5.51 13.30 7.42
CA TRP A 87 5.88 11.95 7.01
C TRP A 87 7.21 11.50 7.62
N SER A 88 8.24 12.34 7.53
CA SER A 88 9.57 12.04 8.06
C SER A 88 9.59 11.91 9.59
N ASP A 89 8.82 12.72 10.31
CA ASP A 89 8.68 12.59 11.78
C ASP A 89 7.95 11.29 12.16
N LEU A 90 6.89 10.93 11.42
CA LEU A 90 6.19 9.67 11.63
C LEU A 90 7.14 8.46 11.52
N LEU A 91 7.97 8.43 10.48
CA LEU A 91 8.93 7.34 10.26
C LEU A 91 10.12 7.33 11.21
N GLY A 92 10.38 8.43 11.94
CA GLY A 92 11.44 8.52 12.95
C GLY A 92 12.87 8.60 12.41
N TYR A 93 13.05 8.63 11.08
CA TYR A 93 14.36 8.77 10.43
C TYR A 93 14.26 9.73 9.23
N PRO A 94 14.94 10.89 9.26
CA PRO A 94 14.95 11.77 8.11
C PRO A 94 15.92 11.22 7.06
N MET A 95 15.40 10.48 6.07
CA MET A 95 16.13 10.28 4.82
C MET A 95 16.09 11.58 4.02
N LEU A 96 16.93 12.55 4.40
CA LEU A 96 16.96 13.87 3.75
C LEU A 96 17.20 13.74 2.24
N GLY A 97 18.08 12.82 1.84
CA GLY A 97 18.36 12.50 0.45
C GLY A 97 19.10 13.63 -0.27
N THR A 98 18.93 13.67 -1.60
CA THR A 98 19.48 14.72 -2.46
C THR A 98 18.42 15.20 -3.44
N TYR A 99 18.50 16.47 -3.83
CA TYR A 99 17.66 17.07 -4.84
C TYR A 99 18.52 17.73 -5.91
N VAL A 100 18.39 17.29 -7.17
CA VAL A 100 19.20 17.77 -8.31
C VAL A 100 20.71 17.74 -7.97
N ASN A 101 21.19 16.62 -7.41
CA ASN A 101 22.58 16.39 -6.98
C ASN A 101 23.07 17.28 -5.81
N HIS A 102 22.19 18.01 -5.12
CA HIS A 102 22.51 18.74 -3.90
C HIS A 102 21.98 18.01 -2.66
N PRO A 103 22.79 17.82 -1.60
CA PRO A 103 22.29 17.23 -0.36
C PRO A 103 21.22 18.13 0.27
N VAL A 104 20.15 17.51 0.74
CA VAL A 104 19.11 18.21 1.48
C VAL A 104 19.60 18.38 2.93
N SER A 105 19.54 19.61 3.43
CA SER A 105 20.02 19.93 4.79
C SER A 105 18.95 19.68 5.86
N ARG A 106 17.69 19.96 5.55
CA ARG A 106 16.55 19.80 6.46
C ARG A 106 15.25 19.74 5.67
N ILE A 107 14.33 18.87 6.09
CA ILE A 107 12.92 18.94 5.68
C ILE A 107 12.22 19.93 6.62
N GLU A 108 11.61 20.97 6.07
CA GLU A 108 10.86 21.98 6.82
C GLU A 108 9.40 21.57 7.01
N SER A 109 8.80 20.94 6.01
CA SER A 109 7.41 20.49 6.04
C SER A 109 7.19 19.38 5.01
N ASP A 110 6.56 18.29 5.42
CA ASP A 110 6.27 17.13 4.57
C ASP A 110 4.94 16.42 4.90
N PRO A 111 3.80 17.13 4.91
CA PRO A 111 2.52 16.51 5.19
C PRO A 111 2.07 15.62 4.03
N VAL A 112 1.39 14.54 4.40
CA VAL A 112 0.69 13.65 3.48
C VAL A 112 -0.79 13.78 3.75
N ILE A 113 -1.56 14.25 2.77
CA ILE A 113 -3.00 14.52 2.89
C ILE A 113 -3.75 13.61 1.93
N PHE A 114 -4.86 13.03 2.35
CA PHE A 114 -5.75 12.22 1.55
C PHE A 114 -7.20 12.63 1.77
N PHE A 115 -7.96 12.79 0.68
CA PHE A 115 -9.39 12.53 0.70
C PHE A 115 -9.57 11.05 0.39
N SER A 116 -9.71 10.24 1.44
CA SER A 116 -9.81 8.80 1.32
C SER A 116 -11.24 8.32 1.27
N SER A 117 -11.43 7.14 0.70
CA SER A 117 -12.74 6.48 0.64
C SER A 117 -12.71 5.02 1.07
N TYR A 118 -11.51 4.44 1.16
CA TYR A 118 -11.28 3.06 1.52
C TYR A 118 -10.04 2.91 2.40
N ASP A 119 -10.22 2.19 3.50
CA ASP A 119 -9.15 1.63 4.33
C ASP A 119 -9.19 0.11 4.18
N TYR A 120 -8.04 -0.51 3.96
CA TYR A 120 -7.93 -1.96 3.79
C TYR A 120 -6.74 -2.49 4.59
N SER A 121 -7.00 -3.36 5.56
CA SER A 121 -5.93 -4.06 6.26
C SER A 121 -5.87 -5.51 5.84
N ILE A 122 -4.67 -6.05 5.66
CA ILE A 122 -4.45 -7.45 5.34
C ILE A 122 -3.30 -8.03 6.16
N GLU A 123 -3.48 -9.26 6.62
CA GLU A 123 -2.42 -10.05 7.23
C GLU A 123 -1.53 -10.66 6.15
N THR A 124 -0.22 -10.47 6.29
CA THR A 124 0.80 -11.07 5.42
C THR A 124 1.71 -11.99 6.24
N SER A 125 2.63 -12.69 5.59
CA SER A 125 3.66 -13.48 6.28
C SER A 125 4.64 -12.64 7.10
N GLN A 126 4.82 -11.36 6.75
CA GLN A 126 5.73 -10.42 7.42
C GLN A 126 5.02 -9.58 8.50
N GLY A 127 3.69 -9.63 8.55
CA GLY A 127 2.88 -8.85 9.49
C GLY A 127 1.66 -8.22 8.80
N ARG A 128 0.97 -7.35 9.51
CA ARG A 128 -0.20 -6.67 8.98
C ARG A 128 0.18 -5.44 8.17
N LEU A 129 -0.42 -5.30 6.99
CA LEU A 129 -0.33 -4.11 6.16
C LEU A 129 -1.64 -3.34 6.21
N HIS A 130 -1.53 -2.02 6.26
CA HIS A 130 -2.67 -1.10 6.28
C HIS A 130 -2.59 -0.18 5.07
N TYR A 131 -3.55 -0.33 4.17
CA TYR A 131 -3.70 0.48 2.97
C TYR A 131 -4.78 1.54 3.16
N LEU A 132 -4.52 2.71 2.60
CA LEU A 132 -5.46 3.82 2.48
C LEU A 132 -5.49 4.23 1.01
N PHE A 133 -6.67 4.35 0.41
CA PHE A 133 -6.85 4.76 -0.98
C PHE A 133 -7.72 5.99 -1.12
N GLY A 134 -7.39 6.84 -2.09
CA GLY A 134 -8.10 8.10 -2.29
C GLY A 134 -7.36 9.09 -3.19
N LEU A 135 -7.71 10.36 -3.07
CA LEU A 135 -6.97 11.47 -3.66
C LEU A 135 -5.90 11.92 -2.66
N GLY A 136 -4.68 11.42 -2.82
CA GLY A 136 -3.55 11.73 -1.96
C GLY A 136 -2.62 12.80 -2.52
N TYR A 137 -2.00 13.55 -1.63
CA TYR A 137 -1.05 14.60 -1.95
C TYR A 137 0.04 14.66 -0.88
N HIS A 138 1.27 14.39 -1.30
CA HIS A 138 2.46 14.54 -0.47
C HIS A 138 3.16 15.84 -0.85
N PHE A 139 3.13 16.81 0.05
CA PHE A 139 3.83 18.07 -0.11
C PHE A 139 5.22 17.97 0.51
N LEU A 140 6.20 18.65 -0.07
CA LEU A 140 7.53 18.79 0.51
C LEU A 140 8.02 20.23 0.41
N LYS A 141 8.52 20.74 1.53
CA LYS A 141 9.34 21.94 1.60
C LYS A 141 10.62 21.61 2.35
N PHE A 142 11.76 21.85 1.72
CA PHE A 142 13.06 21.48 2.27
C PHE A 142 14.12 22.52 1.92
N GLU A 143 15.19 22.50 2.71
CA GLU A 143 16.29 23.45 2.64
C GLU A 143 17.52 22.75 2.02
N LEU A 144 18.09 23.32 0.96
CA LEU A 144 19.34 22.81 0.37
C LEU A 144 20.56 23.33 1.13
N GLU A 145 20.57 24.63 1.36
CA GLU A 145 21.58 25.35 2.13
C GLU A 145 20.90 26.52 2.85
N SER A 146 21.56 27.07 3.88
CA SER A 146 20.99 28.07 4.79
C SER A 146 20.20 29.17 4.05
N GLY A 147 18.88 29.21 4.29
CA GLY A 147 17.95 30.18 3.72
C GLY A 147 17.45 29.89 2.31
N LYS A 148 17.87 28.79 1.66
CA LYS A 148 17.43 28.38 0.32
C LYS A 148 16.48 27.19 0.39
N TYR A 149 15.19 27.51 0.25
CA TYR A 149 14.10 26.56 0.31
C TYR A 149 13.61 26.19 -1.09
N VAL A 150 13.26 24.92 -1.25
CA VAL A 150 12.63 24.35 -2.45
C VAL A 150 11.33 23.67 -2.02
N THR A 151 10.31 23.80 -2.86
CA THR A 151 9.04 23.09 -2.73
C THR A 151 8.89 22.05 -3.83
N ASP A 152 8.40 20.87 -3.48
CA ASP A 152 8.08 19.78 -4.41
C ASP A 152 6.80 19.08 -3.95
N ASN A 153 6.16 18.28 -4.81
CA ASN A 153 4.96 17.54 -4.44
C ASN A 153 4.79 16.25 -5.24
N ARG A 154 4.07 15.28 -4.68
CA ARG A 154 3.68 14.04 -5.36
C ARG A 154 2.19 13.77 -5.16
N VAL A 155 1.48 13.62 -6.28
CA VAL A 155 0.10 13.13 -6.30
C VAL A 155 0.10 11.62 -6.08
N LEU A 156 -0.74 11.15 -5.15
CA LEU A 156 -0.83 9.76 -4.73
C LEU A 156 -2.24 9.24 -4.92
N THR A 157 -2.37 7.94 -5.16
CA THR A 157 -3.65 7.23 -5.17
C THR A 157 -3.76 6.21 -4.04
N GLY A 158 -2.66 5.94 -3.34
CA GLY A 158 -2.66 5.10 -2.15
C GLY A 158 -1.53 5.42 -1.17
N LEU A 159 -1.67 4.89 0.02
CA LEU A 159 -0.67 4.87 1.09
C LEU A 159 -0.67 3.45 1.67
N VAL A 160 0.51 2.87 1.88
CA VAL A 160 0.66 1.58 2.57
C VAL A 160 1.54 1.77 3.79
N LEU A 161 1.07 1.29 4.94
CA LEU A 161 1.75 1.35 6.21
C LEU A 161 1.97 -0.07 6.73
N SER A 162 3.18 -0.34 7.23
CA SER A 162 3.43 -1.49 8.08
C SER A 162 2.72 -1.34 9.43
N ASP A 163 2.48 -2.46 10.10
CA ASP A 163 1.83 -2.49 11.42
C ASP A 163 2.55 -1.59 12.43
N PHE A 164 3.88 -1.61 12.43
CA PHE A 164 4.69 -0.76 13.30
C PHE A 164 4.43 0.74 13.08
N VAL A 165 4.39 1.19 11.83
CA VAL A 165 4.13 2.62 11.53
C VAL A 165 2.69 2.99 11.84
N TYR A 166 1.74 2.06 11.62
CA TYR A 166 0.35 2.25 12.01
C TYR A 166 0.21 2.42 13.54
N ASP A 167 0.91 1.61 14.33
CA ASP A 167 0.92 1.69 15.79
C ASP A 167 1.46 3.03 16.30
N LEU A 168 2.46 3.61 15.63
CA LEU A 168 2.97 4.96 15.97
C LEU A 168 1.88 6.04 15.81
N MET A 169 0.98 5.89 14.85
CA MET A 169 -0.17 6.78 14.70
C MET A 169 -1.25 6.48 15.74
N ALA A 170 -1.56 5.21 15.95
CA ALA A 170 -2.61 4.77 16.88
C ALA A 170 -2.31 5.11 18.35
N THR A 171 -1.02 5.18 18.71
CA THR A 171 -0.55 5.54 20.06
C THR A 171 -0.17 7.01 20.19
N SER A 172 -0.39 7.82 19.15
CA SER A 172 -0.06 9.24 19.14
C SER A 172 -0.90 10.03 20.16
N LEU A 173 -0.31 11.08 20.73
CA LEU A 173 -0.98 11.94 21.70
C LEU A 173 -2.11 12.72 21.02
N ASN A 174 -3.31 12.64 21.60
CA ASN A 174 -4.44 13.44 21.14
C ASN A 174 -4.17 14.92 21.40
N VAL A 175 -4.37 15.73 20.35
CA VAL A 175 -4.20 17.19 20.39
C VAL A 175 -5.48 17.87 20.89
N THR A 176 -6.61 17.17 20.79
CA THR A 176 -7.93 17.65 21.21
C THR A 176 -8.48 16.81 22.35
N LEU A 177 -9.44 17.37 23.10
CA LEU A 177 -10.26 16.64 24.07
C LEU A 177 -11.46 15.95 23.39
N GLU A 178 -11.40 15.72 22.08
CA GLU A 178 -12.48 15.03 21.36
C GLU A 178 -12.54 13.56 21.80
N GLU A 179 -13.73 13.08 22.12
CA GLU A 179 -13.96 11.68 22.51
C GLU A 179 -14.70 10.90 21.40
N ASP A 180 -15.03 11.55 20.29
CA ASP A 180 -15.62 10.90 19.12
C ASP A 180 -14.64 9.93 18.47
N ARG A 181 -15.03 8.65 18.44
CA ARG A 181 -14.20 7.56 17.91
C ARG A 181 -13.89 7.69 16.42
N ASP A 182 -14.76 8.38 15.68
CA ASP A 182 -14.59 8.54 14.24
C ASP A 182 -13.72 9.76 13.92
N VAL A 183 -13.42 10.61 14.90
CA VAL A 183 -12.66 11.86 14.75
C VAL A 183 -11.35 11.77 15.53
N ILE A 184 -10.27 11.56 14.80
CA ILE A 184 -8.92 11.47 15.35
C ILE A 184 -8.19 12.76 14.99
N ILE A 185 -7.73 13.51 15.99
CA ILE A 185 -6.84 14.67 15.81
C ILE A 185 -5.69 14.51 16.82
N ALA A 186 -4.65 13.82 16.38
CA ALA A 186 -3.46 13.51 17.16
C ALA A 186 -2.20 14.11 16.51
N GLU A 187 -1.07 14.10 17.23
CA GLU A 187 0.19 14.71 16.76
C GLU A 187 0.68 14.13 15.43
N LYS A 188 0.50 12.82 15.24
CA LYS A 188 1.00 12.08 14.07
C LYS A 188 -0.05 11.75 13.02
N VAL A 189 -1.33 11.92 13.35
CA VAL A 189 -2.43 11.57 12.44
C VAL A 189 -3.65 12.42 12.71
N VAL A 190 -4.28 12.85 11.63
CA VAL A 190 -5.63 13.40 11.63
C VAL A 190 -6.48 12.51 10.73
N LYS A 191 -7.63 12.07 11.23
CA LYS A 191 -8.62 11.33 10.47
C LYS A 191 -10.00 11.82 10.87
N VAL A 192 -10.70 12.49 9.95
CA VAL A 192 -12.02 13.06 10.22
C VAL A 192 -12.96 12.72 9.06
N PRO A 193 -14.21 12.28 9.32
CA PRO A 193 -15.18 12.04 8.27
C PRO A 193 -15.48 13.35 7.52
N ILE A 194 -15.56 13.29 6.20
CA ILE A 194 -15.95 14.42 5.35
C ILE A 194 -17.42 14.75 5.64
N ASN A 195 -18.29 13.73 5.66
CA ASN A 195 -19.68 13.93 6.00
C ASN A 195 -19.92 13.88 7.53
N LEU A 196 -20.17 15.05 8.13
CA LEU A 196 -20.49 15.20 9.56
C LEU A 196 -22.00 15.35 9.85
N SER A 197 -22.88 15.13 8.86
CA SER A 197 -24.32 15.38 8.97
C SER A 197 -25.05 14.54 10.02
N ASN A 198 -24.43 13.45 10.48
CA ASN A 198 -24.94 12.60 11.55
C ASN A 198 -24.54 13.08 12.96
N LYS A 199 -23.70 14.12 13.09
CA LYS A 199 -23.25 14.69 14.37
C LYS A 199 -24.16 15.87 14.78
N SER A 200 -24.19 16.21 16.07
CA SER A 200 -24.93 17.38 16.58
C SER A 200 -24.25 18.69 16.15
N GLU A 201 -25.01 19.80 16.10
CA GLU A 201 -24.44 21.12 15.74
C GLU A 201 -23.28 21.54 16.66
N GLU A 202 -23.39 21.24 17.96
CA GLU A 202 -22.35 21.52 18.95
C GLU A 202 -21.07 20.73 18.65
N HIS A 203 -21.18 19.43 18.38
CA HIS A 203 -20.03 18.59 18.01
C HIS A 203 -19.43 19.01 16.67
N MET A 204 -20.27 19.28 15.66
CA MET A 204 -19.79 19.79 14.37
C MET A 204 -19.00 21.10 14.55
N THR A 205 -19.51 22.04 15.35
CA THR A 205 -18.82 23.30 15.63
C THR A 205 -17.47 23.06 16.31
N PHE A 206 -17.40 22.12 17.24
CA PHE A 206 -16.14 21.75 17.88
C PHE A 206 -15.13 21.13 16.90
N ILE A 207 -15.56 20.14 16.10
CA ILE A 207 -14.74 19.46 15.09
C ILE A 207 -14.20 20.49 14.09
N LYS A 208 -15.06 21.38 13.59
CA LYS A 208 -14.64 22.50 12.72
C LYS A 208 -13.63 23.40 13.43
N GLY A 209 -13.90 23.81 14.67
CA GLY A 209 -12.95 24.60 15.44
C GLY A 209 -11.57 23.92 15.59
N ALA A 210 -11.57 22.60 15.83
CA ALA A 210 -10.35 21.80 15.98
C ALA A 210 -9.58 21.64 14.66
N LEU A 211 -10.26 21.30 13.57
CA LEU A 211 -9.66 21.20 12.24
C LEU A 211 -9.07 22.53 11.79
N MET A 212 -9.77 23.64 12.03
CA MET A 212 -9.27 24.96 11.64
C MET A 212 -7.94 25.27 12.33
N ARG A 213 -7.88 25.05 13.66
CA ARG A 213 -6.69 25.36 14.47
C ARG A 213 -5.52 24.42 14.20
N ASN A 214 -5.78 23.12 14.04
CA ASN A 214 -4.73 22.10 14.03
C ASN A 214 -4.33 21.67 12.60
N VAL A 215 -5.18 21.90 11.60
CA VAL A 215 -4.99 21.40 10.22
C VAL A 215 -4.97 22.56 9.24
N PHE A 216 -6.08 23.29 9.11
CA PHE A 216 -6.28 24.17 7.97
C PHE A 216 -5.45 25.46 8.03
N ILE A 217 -5.30 26.10 9.19
CA ILE A 217 -4.56 27.38 9.30
C ILE A 217 -3.09 27.20 8.88
N SER A 218 -2.41 26.18 9.39
CA SER A 218 -0.99 25.93 9.10
C SER A 218 -0.76 25.37 7.70
N ASN A 219 -1.74 24.64 7.14
CA ASN A 219 -1.60 23.96 5.86
C ASN A 219 -2.43 24.58 4.73
N LYS A 220 -2.96 25.81 4.91
CA LYS A 220 -3.85 26.46 3.94
C LYS A 220 -3.32 26.42 2.51
N ALA A 221 -2.09 26.88 2.28
CA ALA A 221 -1.50 26.89 0.95
C ALA A 221 -1.38 25.49 0.32
N ILE A 222 -1.10 24.48 1.16
CA ILE A 222 -0.95 23.08 0.74
C ILE A 222 -2.29 22.50 0.30
N PHE A 223 -3.37 22.77 1.05
CA PHE A 223 -4.73 22.35 0.66
C PHE A 223 -5.18 23.02 -0.65
N LEU A 224 -4.91 24.32 -0.80
CA LEU A 224 -5.25 25.04 -2.05
C LEU A 224 -4.49 24.44 -3.24
N GLU A 225 -3.18 24.19 -3.10
CA GLU A 225 -2.37 23.57 -4.14
C GLU A 225 -2.85 22.13 -4.45
N MET A 226 -3.17 21.34 -3.43
CA MET A 226 -3.76 20.01 -3.60
C MET A 226 -5.06 20.06 -4.39
N MET A 227 -5.95 21.00 -4.07
CA MET A 227 -7.21 21.18 -4.78
C MET A 227 -7.00 21.60 -6.25
N ASP A 228 -6.06 22.51 -6.51
CA ASP A 228 -5.67 22.89 -7.86
C ASP A 228 -5.16 21.67 -8.65
N ARG A 229 -4.33 20.81 -8.05
CA ARG A 229 -3.87 19.57 -8.66
C ARG A 229 -5.02 18.58 -8.90
N ILE A 230 -5.97 18.48 -7.97
CA ILE A 230 -7.18 17.68 -8.17
C ILE A 230 -8.02 18.20 -9.32
N SER A 231 -8.04 19.50 -9.62
CA SER A 231 -8.81 20.03 -10.78
C SER A 231 -8.19 19.66 -12.14
N ILE A 232 -6.90 19.32 -12.21
CA ILE A 232 -6.21 19.01 -13.47
C ILE A 232 -6.68 17.65 -14.01
N GLU A 233 -7.19 17.60 -15.24
CA GLU A 233 -7.79 16.40 -15.85
C GLU A 233 -6.86 15.17 -15.84
N ASN A 234 -5.59 15.35 -16.17
CA ASN A 234 -4.63 14.24 -16.27
C ASN A 234 -4.04 13.80 -14.91
N GLU A 235 -4.32 14.51 -13.82
CA GLU A 235 -3.88 14.10 -12.48
C GLU A 235 -4.81 13.02 -11.90
N TYR A 236 -4.24 12.10 -11.11
CA TYR A 236 -4.95 10.93 -10.55
C TYR A 236 -5.56 10.00 -11.62
N ASN A 237 -5.05 10.01 -12.85
CA ASN A 237 -5.54 9.16 -13.93
C ASN A 237 -5.06 7.70 -13.78
N ILE A 238 -5.80 6.89 -13.01
CA ILE A 238 -5.45 5.49 -12.76
C ILE A 238 -5.47 4.64 -14.03
N LEU A 239 -6.33 4.97 -14.99
CA LEU A 239 -6.42 4.24 -16.25
C LEU A 239 -5.07 4.29 -17.00
N ASN A 240 -4.47 5.48 -17.09
CA ASN A 240 -3.24 5.72 -17.84
C ASN A 240 -1.97 5.56 -17.01
N ASP A 241 -1.96 6.05 -15.77
CA ASP A 241 -0.76 6.05 -14.92
C ASP A 241 -0.71 4.87 -13.95
N GLY A 242 -1.84 4.18 -13.74
CA GLY A 242 -2.01 3.22 -12.66
C GLY A 242 -1.92 3.84 -11.26
N HIS A 243 -1.66 3.00 -10.26
CA HIS A 243 -1.54 3.46 -8.88
C HIS A 243 -0.18 4.11 -8.58
N LYS A 244 -0.22 5.11 -7.69
CA LYS A 244 0.91 5.85 -7.13
C LYS A 244 0.81 5.77 -5.61
N ILE A 245 1.65 4.95 -4.97
CA ILE A 245 1.50 4.58 -3.56
C ILE A 245 2.70 5.06 -2.76
N LEU A 246 2.48 5.89 -1.75
CA LEU A 246 3.53 6.18 -0.75
C LEU A 246 3.63 5.00 0.22
N SER A 247 4.84 4.55 0.53
CA SER A 247 5.05 3.27 1.20
C SER A 247 5.91 3.39 2.45
N ALA A 248 5.42 2.81 3.54
CA ALA A 248 6.17 2.39 4.72
C ALA A 248 6.12 0.85 4.90
N HIS A 249 5.93 0.12 3.80
CA HIS A 249 6.11 -1.32 3.71
C HIS A 249 7.58 -1.69 4.04
N GLU A 250 7.83 -2.86 4.63
CA GLU A 250 9.18 -3.28 5.04
C GLU A 250 10.17 -3.35 3.86
N ASP A 251 9.78 -4.01 2.77
CA ASP A 251 10.60 -4.12 1.55
C ASP A 251 10.71 -2.81 0.74
N PHE A 252 9.80 -1.86 0.94
CA PHE A 252 9.70 -0.63 0.17
C PHE A 252 9.54 0.58 1.09
N PHE A 253 10.37 0.63 2.14
CA PHE A 253 10.23 1.60 3.21
C PHE A 253 10.64 3.00 2.73
N ASN A 254 9.77 3.99 2.96
CA ASN A 254 9.99 5.37 2.53
C ASN A 254 10.21 5.54 1.01
N GLN A 255 9.45 4.78 0.23
CA GLN A 255 9.49 4.80 -1.24
C GLN A 255 8.13 5.16 -1.82
N ILE A 256 8.12 5.58 -3.07
CA ILE A 256 6.88 5.70 -3.86
C ILE A 256 6.83 4.55 -4.86
N LEU A 257 5.77 3.76 -4.78
CA LEU A 257 5.51 2.66 -5.69
C LEU A 257 4.61 3.15 -6.83
N VAL A 258 5.01 2.93 -8.06
CA VAL A 258 4.25 3.30 -9.25
C VAL A 258 3.89 2.08 -10.07
N SER A 259 2.83 2.18 -10.86
CA SER A 259 2.43 1.17 -11.83
C SER A 259 3.36 1.15 -13.03
N GLU A 260 3.48 -0.02 -13.66
CA GLU A 260 4.19 -0.22 -14.94
C GLU A 260 3.53 0.54 -16.11
N LYS A 261 2.28 0.99 -15.93
CA LYS A 261 1.59 1.84 -16.91
C LYS A 261 2.19 3.26 -16.99
N MET A 262 2.85 3.73 -15.93
CA MET A 262 3.36 5.09 -15.87
C MET A 262 4.43 5.35 -16.94
N ASN A 263 4.31 6.48 -17.62
CA ASN A 263 5.31 6.90 -18.61
C ASN A 263 6.67 7.13 -17.95
N GLN A 264 7.69 6.39 -18.39
CA GLN A 264 9.07 6.46 -17.88
C GLN A 264 9.74 7.83 -18.09
N ALA A 265 9.26 8.65 -19.03
CA ALA A 265 9.73 10.02 -19.24
C ALA A 265 8.98 11.06 -18.38
N SER A 266 8.06 10.64 -17.51
CA SER A 266 7.27 11.54 -16.68
C SER A 266 8.16 12.28 -15.67
N PRO A 267 8.02 13.62 -15.53
CA PRO A 267 8.68 14.38 -14.47
C PRO A 267 8.36 13.91 -13.05
N TYR A 268 7.25 13.19 -12.87
CA TYR A 268 6.87 12.57 -11.60
C TYR A 268 7.97 11.65 -11.05
N LEU A 269 8.72 11.01 -11.95
CA LEU A 269 9.77 10.03 -11.62
C LEU A 269 11.09 10.69 -11.18
N ASN A 270 11.18 12.02 -11.22
CA ASN A 270 12.35 12.74 -10.73
C ASN A 270 12.53 12.49 -9.23
N LEU A 271 13.78 12.33 -8.80
CA LEU A 271 14.14 12.23 -7.40
C LEU A 271 13.62 13.45 -6.62
N THR A 272 13.13 13.20 -5.42
CA THR A 272 12.66 14.23 -4.49
C THR A 272 13.30 14.02 -3.13
N ALA A 273 13.40 15.10 -2.35
CA ALA A 273 13.88 15.03 -0.98
C ALA A 273 13.00 14.09 -0.15
N GLY A 274 13.51 13.54 0.94
CA GLY A 274 12.67 12.77 1.87
C GLY A 274 12.21 11.39 1.37
N ILE A 275 12.28 11.09 0.07
CA ILE A 275 11.88 9.82 -0.54
C ILE A 275 13.12 9.08 -1.04
N GLU A 276 13.28 7.82 -0.65
CA GLU A 276 14.45 7.02 -1.02
C GLU A 276 14.50 6.73 -2.53
N ARG A 277 13.39 6.25 -3.08
CA ARG A 277 13.28 5.84 -4.48
C ARG A 277 11.83 5.83 -4.96
N ILE A 278 11.66 5.97 -6.28
CA ILE A 278 10.41 5.64 -6.98
C ILE A 278 10.59 4.30 -7.70
N HIS A 279 9.72 3.32 -7.42
CA HIS A 279 9.86 1.93 -7.85
C HIS A 279 8.63 1.42 -8.59
N PHE A 280 8.81 0.72 -9.72
CA PHE A 280 7.72 0.19 -10.55
C PHE A 280 7.24 -1.18 -10.04
N VAL A 281 6.53 -1.20 -8.90
CA VAL A 281 6.04 -2.46 -8.28
C VAL A 281 4.60 -2.38 -7.79
N ALA A 282 3.92 -1.23 -7.94
CA ALA A 282 2.60 -1.05 -7.38
C ALA A 282 1.61 -2.12 -7.87
N ASP A 283 1.65 -2.47 -9.15
CA ASP A 283 0.71 -3.44 -9.74
C ASP A 283 0.87 -4.85 -9.17
N ASN A 284 2.12 -5.30 -8.95
CA ASN A 284 2.39 -6.64 -8.41
C ASN A 284 2.03 -6.69 -6.93
N LEU A 285 2.46 -5.69 -6.15
CA LEU A 285 2.13 -5.59 -4.74
C LEU A 285 0.62 -5.59 -4.52
N LEU A 286 -0.12 -4.79 -5.28
CA LEU A 286 -1.57 -4.71 -5.19
C LEU A 286 -2.26 -6.02 -5.61
N LYS A 287 -1.78 -6.71 -6.66
CA LYS A 287 -2.36 -8.01 -7.08
C LYS A 287 -2.10 -9.13 -6.08
N GLU A 288 -1.00 -9.07 -5.34
CA GLU A 288 -0.66 -10.06 -4.30
C GLU A 288 -1.46 -9.84 -3.01
N THR A 289 -1.82 -8.59 -2.71
CA THR A 289 -2.43 -8.20 -1.42
C THR A 289 -3.92 -7.87 -1.52
N ILE A 290 -4.40 -7.45 -2.69
CA ILE A 290 -5.77 -7.02 -2.91
C ILE A 290 -6.39 -7.83 -4.05
N SER A 291 -7.61 -8.24 -3.79
CA SER A 291 -8.42 -9.03 -4.71
C SER A 291 -8.78 -8.20 -5.95
N SER A 292 -8.96 -8.83 -7.12
CA SER A 292 -9.15 -8.07 -8.38
C SER A 292 -10.42 -7.21 -8.34
N ILE A 293 -11.47 -7.72 -7.68
CA ILE A 293 -12.71 -6.97 -7.45
C ILE A 293 -12.50 -5.80 -6.49
N ASN A 294 -11.75 -5.97 -5.40
CA ASN A 294 -11.49 -4.88 -4.47
C ASN A 294 -10.68 -3.77 -5.15
N LEU A 295 -9.75 -4.12 -6.03
CA LEU A 295 -9.04 -3.14 -6.86
C LEU A 295 -10.00 -2.38 -7.77
N GLU A 296 -10.90 -3.05 -8.50
CA GLU A 296 -11.92 -2.38 -9.32
C GLU A 296 -12.75 -1.38 -8.48
N ILE A 297 -13.15 -1.78 -7.27
CA ILE A 297 -13.93 -0.93 -6.34
C ILE A 297 -13.11 0.30 -5.90
N ILE A 298 -11.83 0.10 -5.56
CA ILE A 298 -10.92 1.18 -5.16
C ILE A 298 -10.76 2.18 -6.32
N GLU A 299 -10.53 1.69 -7.53
CA GLU A 299 -10.37 2.52 -8.72
C GLU A 299 -11.65 3.31 -9.04
N GLU A 300 -12.83 2.67 -9.01
CA GLU A 300 -14.12 3.36 -9.18
C GLU A 300 -14.31 4.46 -8.14
N SER A 301 -13.91 4.21 -6.89
CA SER A 301 -14.05 5.17 -5.80
C SER A 301 -13.16 6.38 -5.96
N ILE A 302 -11.88 6.19 -6.30
CA ILE A 302 -10.94 7.29 -6.55
C ILE A 302 -11.43 8.14 -7.73
N ASN A 303 -11.94 7.50 -8.79
CA ASN A 303 -12.54 8.22 -9.92
C ASN A 303 -13.81 8.99 -9.52
N GLY A 304 -14.61 8.45 -8.61
CA GLY A 304 -15.76 9.12 -8.02
C GLY A 304 -15.35 10.37 -7.24
N LEU A 305 -14.37 10.23 -6.32
CA LEU A 305 -13.78 11.36 -5.59
C LEU A 305 -13.23 12.40 -6.54
N LYS A 306 -12.43 12.00 -7.54
CA LYS A 306 -11.86 12.90 -8.53
C LYS A 306 -12.95 13.72 -9.21
N ARG A 307 -14.04 13.08 -9.64
CA ARG A 307 -15.15 13.77 -10.31
C ARG A 307 -15.84 14.79 -9.41
N VAL A 308 -16.02 14.48 -8.13
CA VAL A 308 -16.62 15.41 -7.17
C VAL A 308 -15.67 16.59 -6.95
N TYR A 309 -14.46 16.31 -6.45
CA TYR A 309 -13.52 17.35 -6.01
C TYR A 309 -12.94 18.21 -7.15
N SER A 310 -12.89 17.71 -8.40
CA SER A 310 -12.46 18.53 -9.54
C SER A 310 -13.45 19.63 -9.91
N ASN A 311 -14.71 19.50 -9.49
CA ASN A 311 -15.80 20.43 -9.81
C ASN A 311 -16.27 21.23 -8.60
N ILE A 312 -15.65 21.05 -7.43
CA ILE A 312 -15.99 21.82 -6.25
C ILE A 312 -15.51 23.25 -6.45
N GLU A 313 -16.45 24.20 -6.44
CA GLU A 313 -16.14 25.59 -6.12
C GLU A 313 -15.99 25.68 -4.60
N TYR A 314 -14.77 25.98 -4.14
CA TYR A 314 -14.48 26.20 -2.72
C TYR A 314 -14.04 27.66 -2.52
N ASP A 315 -14.40 28.25 -1.38
CA ASP A 315 -13.91 29.57 -1.01
C ASP A 315 -12.53 29.40 -0.36
N PRO A 316 -11.45 29.98 -0.91
CA PRO A 316 -10.15 29.95 -0.26
C PRO A 316 -10.14 30.57 1.15
N MET A 317 -11.15 31.37 1.50
CA MET A 317 -11.34 31.91 2.85
C MET A 317 -12.07 30.96 3.80
N ASP A 318 -12.78 29.96 3.27
CA ASP A 318 -13.50 28.95 4.05
C ASP A 318 -13.10 27.53 3.63
N LEU A 319 -11.96 27.07 4.16
CA LEU A 319 -11.43 25.73 3.86
C LEU A 319 -12.38 24.58 4.30
N PHE A 320 -13.38 24.85 5.14
CA PHE A 320 -14.41 23.84 5.45
C PHE A 320 -15.26 23.47 4.24
N SER A 321 -15.43 24.39 3.28
CA SER A 321 -16.15 24.08 2.05
C SER A 321 -15.48 22.98 1.23
N ILE A 322 -14.21 22.65 1.52
CA ILE A 322 -13.49 21.53 0.90
C ILE A 322 -13.99 20.19 1.46
N ILE A 323 -14.33 20.11 2.75
CA ILE A 323 -14.69 18.86 3.42
C ILE A 323 -16.19 18.71 3.69
N GLU A 324 -17.03 19.69 3.35
CA GLU A 324 -18.48 19.67 3.64
C GLU A 324 -19.38 19.32 2.44
N GLN A 325 -18.84 18.80 1.33
CA GLN A 325 -19.58 18.58 0.08
C GLN A 325 -19.89 17.13 -0.28
#